data_AF-A0A381QWK3-F1
#
_entry.id   AF-A0A381QWK3-F1
#
_cell.length_a   1.000
_cell.length_b   1.000
_cell.length_c   1.000
_cell.angle_alpha   90.00
_cell.angle_beta   90.00
_cell.angle_gamma   90.00
#
_symmetry.space_group_name_H-M   'P 1'
#
loop_
_entity.id
_entity.type
_entity.pdbx_description
1 polymer ?
#
loop_
_entity_poly.entity_id
_entity_poly.type
_entity_poly.pdbx_seq_one_letter_code
_entity_poly.pdbx_strand_id
1 'polypeptide(L)' 'VAPTVRVLTRPNGDDPVIESGESAVAGLAVLICAAKQLDLKAKLGLDENSRVLLIGSEGVTDREIFNTILEGGNNVG' A
#
# COMPACT_ATOMS: atom_id res chain seq x y z
N VAL A 1 0.02 0.20 -8.67
CA VAL A 1 1.00 -0.42 -7.74
C VAL A 1 1.98 0.62 -7.18
N ALA A 2 2.67 1.38 -8.04
CA ALA A 2 3.68 2.35 -7.61
C ALA A 2 3.26 3.46 -6.61
N PRO A 3 2.01 3.96 -6.58
CA PRO A 3 1.59 4.92 -5.54
C PRO A 3 1.45 4.28 -4.15
N THR A 4 1.08 3.00 -4.07
CA THR A 4 0.81 2.31 -2.80
C THR A 4 2.09 1.81 -2.13
N VAL A 5 3.05 1.31 -2.90
CA VAL A 5 4.41 0.98 -2.39
C VAL A 5 5.03 2.20 -1.71
N ARG A 6 4.81 3.40 -2.27
CA ARG A 6 5.26 4.68 -1.70
C ARG A 6 4.59 5.05 -0.37
N VAL A 7 3.34 4.65 -0.15
CA VAL A 7 2.64 4.90 1.13
C VAL A 7 3.19 4.02 2.25
N LEU A 8 3.62 2.79 1.95
CA LEU A 8 4.24 1.89 2.93
C LEU A 8 5.69 2.22 3.28
N THR A 9 6.39 2.89 2.35
CA THR A 9 7.81 3.26 2.50
C THR A 9 8.02 4.70 2.92
N ARG A 10 6.97 5.53 2.88
CA ARG A 10 6.91 6.84 3.53
C ARG A 10 5.72 6.91 4.49
N PRO A 11 5.80 6.17 5.60
CA PRO A 11 4.82 6.27 6.68
C PRO A 11 4.62 7.73 7.12
N ASN A 12 3.39 8.07 7.53
CA ASN A 12 3.14 9.36 8.16
C ASN A 12 3.57 9.28 9.63
N GLY A 13 4.43 10.19 10.08
CA GLY A 13 4.88 10.22 11.48
C GLY A 13 5.81 9.07 11.83
N ASP A 14 5.52 8.37 12.94
CA ASP A 14 6.38 7.31 13.52
C ASP A 14 5.97 5.89 13.08
N ASP A 15 5.09 5.75 12.08
CA ASP A 15 4.70 4.45 11.55
C ASP A 15 5.95 3.71 11.00
N PRO A 16 6.09 2.39 11.23
CA PRO A 16 7.26 1.64 10.81
C PRO A 16 7.33 1.53 9.28
N VAL A 17 8.55 1.62 8.75
CA VAL A 17 8.80 1.34 7.33
C VAL A 17 8.63 -0.15 7.08
N ILE A 18 7.76 -0.51 6.14
CA ILE A 18 7.55 -1.91 5.73
C ILE A 18 8.05 -2.09 4.30
N GLU A 19 9.10 -2.89 4.13
CA GLU A 19 9.58 -3.34 2.83
C GLU A 19 8.72 -4.51 2.35
N SER A 20 7.95 -4.30 1.27
CA SER A 20 7.02 -5.31 0.75
C SER A 20 6.98 -5.27 -0.77
N GLY A 21 6.91 -6.45 -1.38
CA GLY A 21 6.75 -6.62 -2.82
C GLY A 21 5.37 -6.16 -3.31
N GLU A 22 5.19 -6.13 -4.63
CA GLU A 22 4.00 -5.59 -5.28
C GLU A 22 2.69 -6.26 -4.83
N SER A 23 2.72 -7.58 -4.61
CA SER A 23 1.52 -8.31 -4.18
C SER A 23 1.17 -8.01 -2.73
N ALA A 24 2.19 -7.79 -1.89
CA ALA A 24 1.99 -7.50 -0.47
C ALA A 24 1.40 -6.11 -0.21
N VAL A 25 1.57 -5.16 -1.14
CA VAL A 25 0.98 -3.81 -1.03
C VAL A 25 -0.45 -3.72 -1.56
N ALA A 26 -0.93 -4.72 -2.31
CA ALA A 26 -2.25 -4.69 -2.95
C ALA A 26 -3.39 -4.57 -1.94
N GLY A 27 -3.31 -5.31 -0.81
CA GLY A 27 -4.30 -5.24 0.27
C GLY A 27 -4.40 -3.84 0.89
N LEU A 28 -3.27 -3.17 1.12
CA LEU A 28 -3.27 -1.79 1.60
C LEU A 28 -3.85 -0.82 0.56
N ALA A 29 -3.51 -1.00 -0.73
CA ALA A 29 -4.05 -0.15 -1.80
C ALA A 29 -5.58 -0.19 -1.80
N VAL A 30 -6.13 -1.40 -1.72
CA VAL A 30 -7.57 -1.65 -1.66
C VAL A 30 -8.17 -1.01 -0.42
N LEU A 31 -7.54 -1.15 0.75
CA LEU A 31 -8.02 -0.54 2.00
C LEU A 31 -8.09 0.99 1.89
N ILE A 32 -7.04 1.64 1.36
CA ILE A 32 -7.00 3.10 1.18
C ILE A 32 -8.10 3.55 0.20
N CYS A 33 -8.27 2.84 -0.92
CA CYS A 33 -9.31 3.14 -1.89
C CYS A 33 -10.71 2.94 -1.31
N ALA A 34 -10.93 1.84 -0.59
CA ALA A 34 -12.20 1.53 0.05
C ALA A 34 -12.55 2.56 1.12
N ALA A 35 -11.59 3.02 1.93
CA ALA A 35 -11.81 4.06 2.93
C ALA A 35 -12.27 5.41 2.33
N LYS A 36 -11.94 5.67 1.06
CA LYS A 36 -12.34 6.89 0.33
C LYS A 36 -13.70 6.78 -0.39
N GLN A 37 -14.26 5.57 -0.50
CA GLN A 37 -15.53 5.32 -1.19
C GLN A 37 -16.61 4.93 -0.17
N LEU A 38 -17.56 5.83 0.11
CA LEU A 38 -18.57 5.64 1.17
C LEU A 38 -19.34 4.31 1.04
N ASP A 39 -19.80 3.96 -0.14
CA ASP A 39 -20.55 2.72 -0.37
C ASP A 39 -19.71 1.47 -0.13
N LEU A 40 -18.43 1.49 -0.56
CA LEU A 40 -17.53 0.36 -0.39
C LEU A 40 -17.07 0.24 1.07
N LYS A 41 -16.77 1.38 1.72
CA LYS A 41 -16.48 1.49 3.14
C LYS A 41 -17.60 0.88 3.99
N ALA A 42 -18.86 1.23 3.69
CA ALA A 42 -20.03 0.70 4.38
C ALA A 42 -20.23 -0.80 4.12
N LYS A 43 -20.08 -1.27 2.87
CA LYS A 43 -20.16 -2.70 2.52
C LYS A 43 -19.11 -3.56 3.22
N LEU A 44 -17.92 -3.00 3.46
CA LEU A 44 -16.83 -3.66 4.18
C LEU A 44 -16.93 -3.48 5.70
N GLY A 45 -17.91 -2.71 6.20
CA GLY A 45 -18.08 -2.46 7.63
C GLY A 45 -16.94 -1.66 8.27
N LEU A 46 -16.25 -0.82 7.48
CA LEU A 46 -15.11 -0.04 7.95
C LEU A 46 -15.57 1.28 8.60
N ASP A 47 -15.07 1.56 9.79
CA ASP A 47 -15.31 2.78 10.56
C ASP A 47 -14.04 3.22 11.32
N GLU A 48 -14.13 4.26 12.15
CA GLU A 48 -13.02 4.76 12.97
C GLU A 48 -12.58 3.79 14.09
N ASN A 49 -13.41 2.81 14.44
CA ASN A 49 -13.13 1.82 15.49
C ASN A 49 -12.49 0.55 14.91
N SER A 50 -12.55 0.37 13.60
CA SER A 50 -12.06 -0.79 12.89
C SER A 50 -10.55 -1.01 13.11
N ARG A 51 -10.15 -2.26 13.27
CA ARG A 51 -8.76 -2.71 13.31
C ARG A 51 -8.55 -3.70 12.17
N VAL A 52 -7.74 -3.31 11.19
CA VAL A 52 -7.53 -4.12 9.98
C VAL A 52 -6.16 -4.78 10.03
N LEU A 53 -6.14 -6.10 9.97
CA LEU A 53 -4.91 -6.88 9.81
C LEU A 53 -4.66 -7.09 8.31
N LEU A 54 -3.49 -6.66 7.84
CA LEU A 54 -3.01 -6.92 6.49
C LEU A 54 -1.89 -7.97 6.55
N ILE A 55 -1.93 -8.96 5.67
CA ILE A 55 -0.88 -9.97 5.55
C ILE A 55 -0.18 -9.72 4.21
N GLY A 56 1.10 -9.32 4.28
CA GLY A 56 1.97 -9.29 3.12
C GLY A 56 2.31 -10.72 2.72
N SER A 57 1.90 -11.13 1.51
CA SER A 57 2.13 -12.49 1.01
C SER A 57 3.58 -12.75 0.60
N GLU A 58 4.36 -11.68 0.38
CA GLU A 58 5.75 -11.73 -0.07
C GLU A 58 6.55 -10.54 0.49
N GLY A 59 7.86 -10.72 0.66
CA GLY A 59 8.80 -9.62 0.89
C GLY A 59 9.16 -8.91 -0.42
N VAL A 60 10.24 -8.13 -0.43
CA VAL A 60 10.78 -7.59 -1.69
C VAL A 60 11.40 -8.73 -2.50
N THR A 61 10.61 -9.28 -3.41
CA THR A 61 11.00 -10.38 -4.31
C THR A 61 11.95 -9.90 -5.42
N ASP A 62 11.81 -8.65 -5.85
CA ASP A 62 12.72 -7.97 -6.80
C ASP A 62 13.08 -6.58 -6.29
N ARG A 63 14.35 -6.39 -5.90
CA ARG A 63 14.85 -5.12 -5.36
C ARG A 63 15.03 -4.05 -6.44
N GLU A 64 15.32 -4.41 -7.69
CA GLU A 64 15.49 -3.43 -8.77
C GLU A 64 14.16 -2.80 -9.15
N ILE A 65 13.11 -3.62 -9.28
CA ILE A 65 11.75 -3.15 -9.55
C ILE A 65 11.24 -2.30 -8.38
N PHE A 66 11.46 -2.74 -7.14
CA PHE A 66 11.09 -1.98 -5.95
C PHE A 66 11.75 -0.60 -5.90
N ASN A 67 13.05 -0.51 -6.15
CA ASN A 67 13.78 0.76 -6.21
C ASN A 67 13.27 1.66 -7.34
N THR A 68 13.04 1.10 -8.53
CA THR A 68 12.47 1.84 -9.69
C THR A 68 11.09 2.41 -9.35
N ILE A 69 10.27 1.63 -8.65
CA ILE A 69 8.96 2.06 -8.18
C ILE A 69 9.10 3.19 -7.15
N LEU A 70 10.02 3.09 -6.20
CA LEU A 70 10.24 4.11 -5.16
C LEU A 70 10.82 5.41 -5.69
N GLU A 71 11.78 5.33 -6.60
CA GLU A 71 12.37 6.49 -7.29
C GLU A 71 11.34 7.21 -8.15
N GLY A 72 10.30 6.49 -8.59
CA GLY A 72 9.24 7.03 -9.43
C GLY A 72 9.70 6.99 -10.85
N GLY A 73 9.09 6.07 -11.62
CA GLY A 73 9.22 6.05 -13.07
C GLY A 73 8.99 7.44 -13.64
N ASN A 74 10.10 8.13 -13.89
CA ASN A 74 10.14 9.26 -14.78
C ASN A 74 9.96 8.61 -16.15
N ASN A 75 8.73 8.62 -16.67
CA ASN A 75 8.50 8.25 -18.06
C ASN A 75 9.31 9.23 -18.92
N VAL A 76 10.49 8.81 -19.35
CA VAL A 76 11.15 9.31 -20.55
C VAL A 76 10.92 8.27 -21.63
N GLY A 77 9.93 8.54 -22.48
CA GLY A 77 9.50 7.69 -23.59
C GLY A 77 8.03 7.89 -23.90
#